data_AF-X1SGM2-F1
#
_entry.id   AF-X1SGM2-F1
#
_cell.length_a   1.000
_cell.length_b   1.000
_cell.length_c   1.000
_cell.angle_alpha   90.00
_cell.angle_beta   90.00
_cell.angle_gamma   90.00
#
_symmetry.space_group_name_H-M   'P 1'
#
loop_
_entity.id
_entity.type
_entity.pdbx_description
1 polymer ?
#
loop_
_entity_poly.entity_id
_entity_poly.type
_entity_poly.pdbx_seq_one_letter_code
_entity_poly.pdbx_strand_id
1 'polypeptide(L)'
;DWTRIWEVLDLSQMQYVGTDDLDGEAAHVLKMDDLTEGIKKLMPVPPQAGPSKEGEWSGWAKMWINAKNWVFMRMQIVMTGTSEEGKEMTNRITSDFKDYRQVQTMLIPHQMTYKMEVEIPDMSPEEKQMMLGMMGAFMEGEMIVTKVEVNTGLPADLFDGTKLEAGEPMFKIPEMPQE
;
A
#
# COMPACT_ATOMS: atom_id res chain seq x y z
N ASP A 1 1.75 -4.92 4.99
CA ASP A 1 3.15 -5.39 4.87
C ASP A 1 3.51 -5.45 3.39
N TRP A 2 4.38 -4.55 2.92
CA TRP A 2 4.74 -4.44 1.50
C TRP A 2 5.61 -5.61 1.01
N THR A 3 6.25 -6.34 1.93
CA THR A 3 7.07 -7.51 1.59
C THR A 3 6.24 -8.68 1.06
N ARG A 4 4.91 -8.63 1.26
CA ARG A 4 3.93 -9.62 0.77
C ARG A 4 3.23 -9.18 -0.50
N ILE A 5 3.64 -8.08 -1.14
CA ILE A 5 3.03 -7.61 -2.38
C ILE A 5 3.00 -8.73 -3.44
N TRP A 6 4.04 -9.55 -3.51
CA TRP A 6 4.16 -10.68 -4.42
C TRP A 6 3.02 -11.71 -4.29
N GLU A 7 2.42 -11.86 -3.10
CA GLU A 7 1.34 -12.83 -2.85
C GLU A 7 0.01 -12.44 -3.51
N VAL A 8 -0.12 -11.19 -3.95
CA VAL A 8 -1.30 -10.68 -4.64
C VAL A 8 -1.04 -10.30 -6.09
N LEU A 9 0.21 -10.40 -6.53
CA LEU A 9 0.59 -10.22 -7.92
C LEU A 9 0.18 -11.47 -8.70
N ASP A 10 -1.07 -11.50 -9.17
CA ASP A 10 -1.51 -12.51 -10.12
C ASP A 10 -0.99 -12.16 -11.52
N LEU A 11 0.06 -12.89 -11.95
CA LEU A 11 0.67 -12.71 -13.26
C LEU A 11 -0.33 -12.88 -14.41
N SER A 12 -1.40 -13.66 -14.24
CA SER A 12 -2.45 -13.84 -15.26
C SER A 12 -3.33 -12.60 -15.46
N GLN A 13 -3.36 -11.71 -14.46
CA GLN A 13 -4.11 -10.46 -14.47
C GLN A 13 -3.22 -9.24 -14.77
N MET A 14 -1.91 -9.45 -14.92
CA MET A 14 -0.95 -8.40 -15.25
C MET A 14 -0.77 -8.22 -16.76
N GLN A 15 -0.74 -6.97 -17.17
CA GLN A 15 -0.50 -6.56 -18.54
C GLN A 15 0.70 -5.62 -18.60
N TYR A 16 1.60 -5.88 -19.54
CA TYR A 16 2.65 -4.94 -19.89
C TYR A 16 2.06 -3.81 -20.73
N VAL A 17 2.18 -2.57 -20.24
CA VAL A 17 1.57 -1.39 -20.89
C VAL A 17 2.61 -0.48 -21.57
N GLY A 18 3.89 -0.84 -21.51
CA GLY A 18 4.97 -0.15 -22.23
C GLY A 18 6.12 0.28 -21.33
N THR A 19 6.90 1.24 -21.83
CA THR A 19 8.01 1.87 -21.11
C THR A 19 7.67 3.31 -20.76
N ASP A 20 8.17 3.77 -19.62
CA ASP A 20 8.03 5.14 -19.12
C ASP A 20 9.38 5.65 -18.60
N ASP A 21 9.52 6.97 -18.47
CA ASP A 21 10.66 7.58 -17.79
C ASP A 21 10.23 7.97 -16.37
N LEU A 22 10.85 7.36 -15.37
CA LEU A 22 10.58 7.64 -13.96
C LEU A 22 11.87 8.14 -13.31
N ASP A 23 11.87 9.39 -12.89
CA ASP A 23 13.03 10.07 -12.28
C ASP A 23 14.32 9.99 -13.14
N GLY A 24 14.17 10.03 -14.48
CA GLY A 24 15.29 9.94 -15.42
C GLY A 24 15.80 8.52 -15.68
N GLU A 25 15.12 7.50 -15.17
CA GLU A 25 15.41 6.10 -15.45
C GLU A 25 14.29 5.46 -16.26
N ALA A 26 14.66 4.67 -17.27
CA ALA A 26 13.71 3.89 -18.04
C ALA A 26 13.08 2.79 -17.17
N ALA A 27 11.75 2.72 -17.19
CA ALA A 27 10.97 1.75 -16.43
C ALA A 27 10.02 0.96 -17.34
N HIS A 28 9.96 -0.35 -17.15
CA HIS A 28 8.87 -1.19 -17.62
C HIS A 28 7.63 -0.96 -16.77
N VAL A 29 6.50 -0.80 -17.43
CA VAL A 29 5.24 -0.53 -16.76
C VAL A 29 4.32 -1.73 -16.87
N LEU A 30 3.90 -2.22 -15.71
CA LEU A 30 2.90 -3.27 -15.58
C LEU A 30 1.61 -2.68 -14.99
N LYS A 31 0.47 -3.15 -15.46
CA LYS A 31 -0.85 -2.78 -14.95
C LYS A 31 -1.65 -4.04 -14.62
N MET A 32 -2.42 -3.98 -13.54
CA MET A 32 -3.44 -4.95 -13.20
C MET A 32 -4.77 -4.21 -13.13
N ASP A 33 -5.71 -4.56 -14.01
CA ASP A 33 -6.98 -3.83 -14.14
C ASP A 33 -8.02 -4.22 -13.09
N ASP A 34 -7.87 -5.39 -12.46
CA ASP A 34 -8.73 -5.87 -11.39
C ASP A 34 -7.88 -6.33 -10.20
N LEU A 35 -7.96 -5.58 -9.11
CA LEU A 35 -7.35 -5.90 -7.83
C LEU A 35 -8.35 -6.38 -6.79
N THR A 36 -9.62 -6.62 -7.14
CA THR A 36 -10.69 -6.85 -6.16
C THR A 36 -10.36 -7.96 -5.17
N GLU A 37 -9.84 -9.10 -5.65
CA GLU A 37 -9.39 -10.20 -4.80
C GLU A 37 -8.01 -9.98 -4.15
N GLY A 38 -7.13 -9.20 -4.81
CA GLY A 38 -5.82 -8.84 -4.28
C GLY A 38 -5.91 -7.84 -3.12
N ILE A 39 -6.82 -6.87 -3.19
CA ILE A 39 -7.08 -5.87 -2.14
C ILE A 39 -7.52 -6.55 -0.84
N LYS A 40 -8.38 -7.56 -0.92
CA LYS A 40 -8.81 -8.38 0.24
C LYS A 40 -7.63 -9.04 0.96
N LYS A 41 -6.55 -9.36 0.24
CA LYS A 41 -5.34 -10.01 0.75
C LYS A 41 -4.26 -9.03 1.19
N LEU A 42 -4.21 -7.83 0.60
CA LEU A 42 -3.17 -6.83 0.83
C LEU A 42 -3.37 -5.97 2.09
N MET A 43 -4.61 -5.81 2.55
CA MET A 43 -4.90 -4.77 3.55
C MET A 43 -5.70 -5.29 4.76
N PRO A 44 -5.23 -5.01 5.99
CA PRO A 44 -6.09 -4.48 7.02
C PRO A 44 -6.22 -2.98 6.77
N VAL A 45 -7.21 -2.55 5.98
CA VAL A 45 -7.56 -1.12 5.96
C VAL A 45 -8.06 -0.81 7.38
N PRO A 46 -7.61 0.27 8.04
CA PRO A 46 -8.30 0.75 9.22
C PRO A 46 -9.79 0.86 8.87
N PRO A 47 -10.72 0.31 9.68
CA PRO A 47 -12.16 0.29 9.36
C PRO A 47 -12.72 1.66 8.93
N GLN A 48 -12.07 2.74 9.38
CA GLN A 48 -12.43 4.13 9.14
C GLN A 48 -11.95 4.70 7.78
N ALA A 49 -11.01 4.03 7.09
CA ALA A 49 -10.52 4.40 5.76
C ALA A 49 -11.09 3.47 4.66
N GLY A 50 -12.05 2.61 5.03
CA GLY A 50 -12.74 1.69 4.14
C GLY A 50 -14.27 1.83 4.21
N PRO A 51 -15.00 1.27 3.23
CA PRO A 51 -16.44 1.29 3.15
C PRO A 51 -17.05 0.48 4.29
N SER A 52 -18.25 0.87 4.68
CA SER A 52 -19.08 0.21 5.69
C SER A 52 -19.49 -1.23 5.33
N LYS A 53 -19.23 -1.68 4.09
CA LYS A 53 -19.66 -2.99 3.58
C LYS A 53 -18.51 -3.73 2.88
N GLU A 54 -18.20 -4.92 3.37
CA GLU A 54 -17.38 -5.91 2.69
C GLU A 54 -18.05 -6.28 1.35
N GLY A 55 -17.45 -5.91 0.21
CA GLY A 55 -17.87 -6.37 -1.12
C GLY A 55 -17.94 -5.33 -2.25
N GLU A 56 -17.77 -4.04 -1.97
CA GLU A 56 -17.97 -2.97 -2.98
C GLU A 56 -16.67 -2.27 -3.42
N TRP A 57 -15.50 -2.88 -3.17
CA TRP A 57 -14.25 -2.33 -3.70
C TRP A 57 -13.98 -2.84 -5.11
N SER A 58 -13.68 -1.93 -6.02
CA SER A 58 -12.96 -2.23 -7.25
C SER A 58 -11.64 -1.47 -7.23
N GLY A 59 -10.66 -1.92 -7.99
CA GLY A 59 -9.39 -1.23 -8.01
C GLY A 59 -8.43 -1.78 -9.05
N TRP A 60 -7.38 -1.01 -9.29
CA TRP A 60 -6.32 -1.36 -10.22
C TRP A 60 -4.96 -0.99 -9.65
N ALA A 61 -3.93 -1.72 -10.07
CA ALA A 61 -2.54 -1.43 -9.75
C ALA A 61 -1.78 -1.03 -11.01
N LYS A 62 -0.80 -0.14 -10.83
CA LYS A 62 0.23 0.15 -11.82
C LYS A 62 1.59 0.14 -11.14
N MET A 63 2.55 -0.53 -11.75
CA MET A 63 3.90 -0.71 -11.22
C MET A 63 4.91 -0.26 -12.25
N TRP A 64 5.95 0.43 -11.78
CA TRP A 64 7.11 0.82 -12.55
C TRP A 64 8.30 -0.02 -12.07
N ILE A 65 8.92 -0.74 -12.99
CA ILE A 65 10.04 -1.65 -12.76
C ILE A 65 11.23 -1.13 -13.55
N ASN A 66 12.35 -0.87 -12.89
CA ASN A 66 13.55 -0.36 -13.54
C ASN A 66 14.02 -1.31 -14.66
N ALA A 67 14.23 -0.79 -15.87
CA ALA A 67 14.56 -1.60 -17.05
C ALA A 67 15.99 -2.20 -17.03
N LYS A 68 16.87 -1.71 -16.15
CA LYS A 68 18.28 -2.15 -16.04
C LYS A 68 18.46 -3.26 -15.01
N ASN A 69 17.86 -3.12 -13.83
CA ASN A 69 18.10 -3.99 -12.69
C ASN A 69 16.83 -4.71 -12.18
N TRP A 70 15.67 -4.48 -12.80
CA TRP A 70 14.41 -5.16 -12.53
C TRP A 70 13.86 -4.97 -11.11
N VAL A 71 14.28 -3.91 -10.40
CA VAL A 71 13.70 -3.55 -9.09
C VAL A 71 12.45 -2.70 -9.25
N PHE A 72 11.54 -2.76 -8.27
CA PHE A 72 10.39 -1.86 -8.22
C PHE A 72 10.85 -0.42 -7.97
N MET A 73 10.30 0.53 -8.70
CA MET A 73 10.59 1.94 -8.46
C MET A 73 9.40 2.63 -7.80
N ARG A 74 8.22 2.38 -8.36
CA ARG A 74 6.95 2.94 -7.89
C ARG A 74 5.83 1.93 -8.03
N MET A 75 4.90 1.98 -7.10
CA MET A 75 3.61 1.33 -7.20
C MET A 75 2.51 2.36 -6.98
N GLN A 76 1.46 2.25 -7.78
CA GLN A 76 0.23 3.00 -7.59
C GLN A 76 -0.92 2.01 -7.49
N ILE A 77 -1.72 2.15 -6.44
CA ILE A 77 -2.95 1.39 -6.25
C ILE A 77 -4.08 2.42 -6.21
N VAL A 78 -5.10 2.21 -7.02
CA VAL A 78 -6.34 2.99 -6.97
C VAL A 78 -7.47 2.06 -6.61
N MET A 79 -8.26 2.47 -5.63
CA MET A 79 -9.37 1.70 -5.10
C MET A 79 -10.57 2.61 -5.01
N THR A 80 -11.70 2.15 -5.50
CA THR A 80 -12.96 2.86 -5.46
C THR A 80 -13.98 2.01 -4.72
N GLY A 81 -14.72 2.62 -3.81
CA GLY A 81 -15.79 1.99 -3.05
C GLY A 81 -16.78 3.04 -2.52
N THR A 82 -17.61 2.65 -1.56
CA THR A 82 -18.68 3.52 -1.04
C THR A 82 -18.50 3.77 0.46
N SER A 83 -18.37 5.03 0.87
CA SER A 83 -18.20 5.42 2.28
C SER A 83 -19.39 4.99 3.16
N GLU A 84 -19.24 5.10 4.49
CA GLU A 84 -20.35 4.82 5.42
C GLU A 84 -21.60 5.67 5.14
N GLU A 85 -21.43 6.88 4.63
CA GLU A 85 -22.50 7.80 4.22
C GLU A 85 -23.13 7.48 2.86
N GLY A 86 -22.67 6.42 2.17
CA GLY A 86 -23.17 6.05 0.85
C GLY A 86 -22.58 6.84 -0.31
N LYS A 87 -21.53 7.65 -0.08
CA LYS A 87 -20.85 8.42 -1.13
C LYS A 87 -19.75 7.61 -1.78
N GLU A 88 -19.54 7.77 -3.07
CA GLU A 88 -18.39 7.19 -3.76
C GLU A 88 -17.09 7.77 -3.18
N MET A 89 -16.11 6.91 -2.93
CA MET A 89 -14.82 7.28 -2.38
C MET A 89 -13.74 6.59 -3.21
N THR A 90 -12.79 7.37 -3.70
CA THR A 90 -11.61 6.86 -4.41
C THR A 90 -10.36 7.14 -3.59
N ASN A 91 -9.64 6.06 -3.28
CA ASN A 91 -8.36 6.09 -2.59
C ASN A 91 -7.25 5.76 -3.57
N ARG A 92 -6.27 6.65 -3.69
CA ARG A 92 -5.06 6.47 -4.48
C ARG A 92 -3.87 6.39 -3.55
N ILE A 93 -3.21 5.24 -3.52
CA ILE A 93 -1.97 5.04 -2.76
C ILE A 93 -0.83 5.01 -3.78
N THR A 94 0.09 5.95 -3.66
CA THR A 94 1.35 5.94 -4.41
C THR A 94 2.48 5.61 -3.45
N SER A 95 3.30 4.63 -3.79
CA SER A 95 4.46 4.22 -3.01
C SER A 95 5.71 4.25 -3.88
N ASP A 96 6.76 4.86 -3.37
CA ASP A 96 8.08 4.96 -3.99
C ASP A 96 9.10 4.17 -3.20
N PHE A 97 9.98 3.48 -3.92
CA PHE A 97 11.02 2.63 -3.36
C PHE A 97 12.39 3.19 -3.74
N LYS A 98 13.20 3.49 -2.73
CA LYS A 98 14.48 4.20 -2.87
C LYS A 98 15.57 3.56 -2.01
N ASP A 99 16.78 4.07 -2.18
CA ASP A 99 17.98 3.63 -1.45
C ASP A 99 18.18 2.10 -1.55
N TYR A 100 18.27 1.62 -2.78
CA TYR A 100 18.52 0.21 -3.05
C TYR A 100 19.94 -0.16 -2.65
N ARG A 101 20.06 -1.14 -1.74
CA ARG A 101 21.36 -1.65 -1.30
C ARG A 101 21.43 -3.14 -1.58
N GLN A 102 22.63 -3.58 -1.95
CA GLN A 102 22.89 -4.99 -2.16
C GLN A 102 23.03 -5.70 -0.81
N VAL A 103 22.20 -6.72 -0.60
CA VAL A 103 22.27 -7.64 0.54
C VAL A 103 22.43 -9.04 -0.05
N GLN A 104 23.66 -9.58 0.03
CA GLN A 104 24.07 -10.78 -0.68
C GLN A 104 23.80 -10.67 -2.20
N THR A 105 22.86 -11.46 -2.73
CA THR A 105 22.52 -11.51 -4.15
C THR A 105 21.26 -10.70 -4.50
N MET A 106 20.67 -9.98 -3.53
CA MET A 106 19.42 -9.23 -3.71
C MET A 106 19.65 -7.72 -3.60
N LEU A 107 18.93 -6.94 -4.40
CA LEU A 107 18.80 -5.49 -4.22
C LEU A 107 17.52 -5.23 -3.43
N ILE A 108 17.66 -4.57 -2.27
CA ILE A 108 16.56 -4.34 -1.33
C ILE A 108 16.39 -2.83 -1.11
N PRO A 109 15.17 -2.28 -1.23
CA PRO A 109 14.93 -0.88 -0.94
C PRO A 109 15.07 -0.63 0.56
N HIS A 110 15.88 0.34 0.96
CA HIS A 110 16.02 0.75 2.36
C HIS A 110 15.14 1.94 2.74
N GLN A 111 14.48 2.54 1.76
CA GLN A 111 13.54 3.62 1.94
C GLN A 111 12.29 3.34 1.13
N MET A 112 11.13 3.42 1.77
CA MET A 112 9.84 3.43 1.10
C MET A 112 9.07 4.65 1.58
N THR A 113 8.63 5.50 0.67
CA THR A 113 7.71 6.59 0.98
C THR A 113 6.35 6.26 0.39
N TYR A 114 5.27 6.52 1.11
CA TYR A 114 3.93 6.39 0.56
C TYR A 114 3.12 7.65 0.79
N LYS A 115 2.19 7.89 -0.14
CA LYS A 115 1.19 8.94 -0.07
C LYS A 115 -0.16 8.36 -0.47
N MET A 116 -1.13 8.52 0.40
CA MET A 116 -2.54 8.26 0.17
C MET A 116 -3.23 9.57 -0.20
N GLU A 117 -4.07 9.51 -1.22
CA GLU A 117 -4.93 10.60 -1.64
C GLU A 117 -6.37 10.06 -1.64
N VAL A 118 -7.24 10.76 -0.93
CA VAL A 118 -8.66 10.42 -0.80
C VAL A 118 -9.47 11.44 -1.59
N GLU A 119 -10.35 10.95 -2.45
CA GLU A 119 -11.28 11.73 -3.24
C GLU A 119 -12.71 11.28 -2.95
N ILE A 120 -13.53 12.20 -2.49
CA ILE A 120 -14.98 12.02 -2.30
C ILE A 120 -15.65 13.15 -3.10
N PRO A 121 -16.54 12.82 -4.06
CA PRO A 121 -17.28 13.82 -4.81
C PRO A 121 -18.05 14.77 -3.89
N ASP A 122 -18.16 16.04 -4.30
CA ASP A 122 -18.93 17.08 -3.61
C ASP A 122 -18.48 17.40 -2.17
N MET A 123 -17.30 16.94 -1.76
CA MET A 123 -16.71 17.30 -0.46
C MET A 123 -16.28 18.78 -0.45
N SER A 124 -16.74 19.51 0.55
CA SER A 124 -16.34 20.90 0.77
C SER A 124 -14.85 20.99 1.17
N PRO A 125 -14.18 22.14 0.93
CA PRO A 125 -12.82 22.36 1.40
C PRO A 125 -12.64 22.18 2.92
N GLU A 126 -13.67 22.52 3.70
CA GLU A 126 -13.68 22.42 5.16
C GLU A 126 -13.74 20.96 5.63
N GLU A 127 -14.61 20.15 5.03
CA GLU A 127 -14.68 18.70 5.28
C GLU A 127 -13.38 18.00 4.86
N LYS A 128 -12.79 18.41 3.73
CA LYS A 128 -11.50 17.89 3.27
C LYS A 128 -10.38 18.22 4.25
N GLN A 129 -10.35 19.44 4.79
CA GLN A 129 -9.35 19.85 5.77
C GLN A 129 -9.51 19.10 7.10
N MET A 130 -10.76 18.86 7.53
CA MET A 130 -11.06 18.06 8.73
C MET A 130 -10.63 16.60 8.55
N MET A 131 -10.96 15.99 7.41
CA MET A 131 -10.54 14.63 7.07
C MET A 131 -9.01 14.51 7.02
N LEU A 132 -8.32 15.47 6.38
CA LEU A 132 -6.86 15.53 6.37
C LEU A 132 -6.27 15.71 7.77
N GLY A 133 -6.93 16.47 8.64
CA GLY A 133 -6.54 16.62 10.04
C GLY A 133 -6.66 15.33 10.85
N MET A 134 -7.72 14.56 10.62
CA MET A 134 -7.95 13.27 11.30
C MET A 134 -7.05 12.16 10.76
N MET A 135 -6.84 12.11 9.45
CA MET A 135 -6.08 11.07 8.77
C MET A 135 -4.60 11.44 8.58
N GLY A 136 -4.16 12.62 9.01
CA GLY A 136 -2.88 13.22 8.61
C GLY A 136 -1.65 12.30 8.71
N ALA A 137 -1.51 11.55 9.81
CA ALA A 137 -0.40 10.60 9.99
C ALA A 137 -0.52 9.32 9.14
N PHE A 138 -1.71 9.01 8.62
CA PHE A 138 -1.99 7.90 7.71
C PHE A 138 -1.92 8.31 6.24
N MET A 139 -2.00 9.61 5.92
CA MET A 139 -2.02 10.12 4.55
C MET A 139 -0.65 10.07 3.88
N GLU A 140 0.43 10.17 4.62
CA GLU A 140 1.77 9.97 4.11
C GLU A 140 2.66 9.35 5.17
N GLY A 141 3.69 8.65 4.73
CA GLY A 141 4.64 8.07 5.65
C GLY A 141 5.90 7.60 4.96
N GLU A 142 6.89 7.37 5.80
CA GLU A 142 8.20 6.90 5.41
C GLU A 142 8.56 5.69 6.26
N MET A 143 8.98 4.62 5.58
CA MET A 143 9.56 3.44 6.19
C MET A 143 11.03 3.38 5.84
N ILE A 144 11.87 3.38 6.87
CA ILE A 144 13.32 3.25 6.75
C ILE A 144 13.75 1.88 7.27
N VAL A 145 14.39 1.09 6.41
CA VAL A 145 15.01 -0.17 6.79
C VAL A 145 16.40 0.13 7.32
N THR A 146 16.60 -0.10 8.62
CA THR A 146 17.88 0.17 9.29
C THR A 146 18.83 -1.03 9.27
N LYS A 147 18.28 -2.25 9.19
CA LYS A 147 19.04 -3.50 9.18
C LYS A 147 18.30 -4.59 8.41
N VAL A 148 19.05 -5.32 7.58
CA VAL A 148 18.57 -6.53 6.93
C VAL A 148 19.53 -7.68 7.26
N GLU A 149 18.97 -8.79 7.72
CA GLU A 149 19.69 -10.04 7.92
C GLU A 149 18.98 -11.13 7.13
N VAL A 150 19.75 -11.93 6.40
CA VAL A 150 19.24 -13.00 5.54
C VAL A 150 19.86 -14.33 5.95
N ASN A 151 19.15 -15.43 5.73
CA ASN A 151 19.59 -16.78 6.10
C ASN A 151 19.95 -16.92 7.60
N THR A 152 19.19 -16.27 8.47
CA THR A 152 19.41 -16.26 9.93
C THR A 152 19.05 -17.58 10.63
N GLY A 153 18.50 -18.55 9.90
CA GLY A 153 18.10 -19.84 10.46
C GLY A 153 16.85 -19.76 11.35
N LEU A 154 15.94 -18.82 11.06
CA LEU A 154 14.67 -18.70 11.80
C LEU A 154 13.91 -20.04 11.75
N PRO A 155 13.58 -20.64 12.91
CA PRO A 155 12.88 -21.91 12.93
C PRO A 155 11.41 -21.73 12.54
N ALA A 156 10.84 -22.76 11.91
CA ALA A 156 9.47 -22.73 11.40
C ALA A 156 8.42 -22.49 12.49
N ASP A 157 8.74 -22.86 13.74
CA ASP A 157 7.86 -22.71 14.88
C ASP A 157 7.66 -21.25 15.32
N LEU A 158 8.48 -20.30 14.83
CA LEU A 158 8.22 -18.86 15.00
C LEU A 158 7.02 -18.38 14.17
N PHE A 159 6.63 -19.14 13.14
CA PHE A 159 5.50 -18.80 12.26
C PHE A 159 4.20 -19.52 12.68
N ASP A 160 4.18 -20.09 13.90
CA ASP A 160 2.98 -20.63 14.52
C ASP A 160 2.13 -19.49 15.09
N GLY A 161 1.05 -19.14 14.38
CA GLY A 161 0.14 -18.07 14.77
C GLY A 161 -0.49 -18.23 16.16
N THR A 162 -0.48 -19.43 16.74
CA THR A 162 -0.97 -19.66 18.12
C THR A 162 -0.04 -19.08 19.18
N LYS A 163 1.21 -18.76 18.82
CA LYS A 163 2.20 -18.13 19.70
C LYS A 163 2.14 -16.61 19.72
N LEU A 164 1.28 -16.01 18.89
CA LEU A 164 1.08 -14.57 18.88
C LEU A 164 0.11 -14.19 20.02
N GLU A 165 0.60 -13.37 20.94
CA GLU A 165 -0.27 -12.64 21.87
C GLU A 165 -0.75 -11.35 21.18
N ALA A 166 -2.02 -10.98 21.40
CA ALA A 166 -2.53 -9.71 20.90
C ALA A 166 -1.75 -8.56 21.57
N GLY A 167 -0.89 -7.88 20.80
CA GLY A 167 -0.18 -6.70 21.27
C GLY A 167 -1.12 -5.49 21.38
N GLU A 168 -0.70 -4.47 22.15
CA GLU A 168 -1.36 -3.17 22.08
C GLU A 168 -1.29 -2.64 20.64
N PRO A 169 -2.37 -2.03 20.12
CA PRO A 169 -2.36 -1.44 18.80
C PRO A 169 -1.19 -0.47 18.66
N MET A 170 -0.33 -0.68 17.65
CA MET A 170 0.80 0.24 17.37
C MET A 170 0.33 1.68 17.07
N PHE A 171 -0.95 1.85 16.73
CA PHE A 171 -1.59 3.13 16.53
C PHE A 171 -2.76 3.27 17.51
N LYS A 172 -2.65 4.21 18.44
CA LYS A 172 -3.79 4.63 19.26
C LYS A 172 -4.68 5.48 18.38
N ILE A 173 -5.87 4.96 18.07
CA ILE A 173 -6.92 5.73 17.41
C ILE A 173 -7.32 6.84 18.39
N PRO A 174 -7.27 8.13 18.01
CA PRO A 174 -7.80 9.20 18.84
C PRO A 174 -9.27 8.89 19.12
N GLU A 175 -9.65 8.83 20.40
CA GLU A 175 -11.05 8.70 20.77
C GLU A 175 -11.81 9.89 20.21
N MET A 176 -12.82 9.63 19.37
CA MET A 176 -13.73 10.70 18.96
C MET A 176 -14.51 11.17 20.20
N PRO A 177 -14.69 12.48 20.39
CA PRO A 177 -15.55 12.96 21.44
C PRO A 177 -16.95 12.36 21.23
N GLN A 178 -17.41 11.61 22.23
CA GLN A 178 -18.79 11.15 22.29
C GLN A 178 -19.67 12.38 22.55
N GLU A 179 -20.61 12.65 21.65
CA GLU A 179 -21.72 13.59 21.92
C GLU A 179 -22.69 13.02 22.96
#